data_AF-A0A1G8ZH21-F1
#
_entry.id   AF-A0A1G8ZH21-F1
#
_cell.length_a   1.000
_cell.length_b   1.000
_cell.length_c   1.000
_cell.angle_alpha   90.00
_cell.angle_beta   90.00
_cell.angle_gamma   90.00
#
_symmetry.space_group_name_H-M   'P 1'
#
loop_
_entity.id
_entity.type
_entity.pdbx_description
1 polymer ?
#
loop_
_entity_poly.entity_id
_entity_poly.type
_entity_poly.pdbx_seq_one_letter_code
_entity_poly.pdbx_strand_id
1 'polypeptide(L)'
;MDGVQRYIANADNRPANEVERADASLAALAAQYLIAGTATEVYIYTTDIAAGEGTKTVLVSGGYGGSVTFVNGFRFIEDLVAGNS
;
A
#
# COMPACT_ATOMS: atom_id res chain seq x y z
N MET A 1 1.31 3.72 11.12
CA MET A 1 1.20 2.25 11.23
C MET A 1 -0.23 1.86 11.59
N ASP A 2 -0.78 2.36 12.70
CA ASP A 2 -2.16 2.07 13.16
C ASP A 2 -3.27 2.33 12.14
N GLY A 3 -3.16 3.39 11.33
CA GLY A 3 -4.17 3.73 10.33
C GLY A 3 -4.35 2.65 9.25
N VAL A 4 -3.26 2.05 8.76
CA VAL A 4 -3.31 1.02 7.71
C VAL A 4 -3.80 -0.31 8.28
N GLN A 5 -3.32 -0.71 9.46
CA GLN A 5 -3.85 -1.88 10.14
C GLN A 5 -5.34 -1.76 10.39
N ARG A 6 -5.80 -0.57 10.82
CA ARG A 6 -7.23 -0.33 11.07
C ARG A 6 -8.06 -0.37 9.78
N TYR A 7 -7.52 0.11 8.66
CA TYR A 7 -8.19 -0.01 7.37
C TYR A 7 -8.36 -1.48 6.97
N ILE A 8 -7.27 -2.26 6.99
CA ILE A 8 -7.28 -3.68 6.61
C ILE A 8 -8.21 -4.47 7.53
N ALA A 9 -8.15 -4.22 8.84
CA ALA A 9 -9.04 -4.81 9.83
C ALA A 9 -10.52 -4.59 9.51
N ASN A 10 -10.88 -3.35 9.12
CA ASN A 10 -12.24 -3.02 8.72
C ASN A 10 -12.63 -3.68 7.39
N ALA A 11 -11.72 -3.74 6.42
CA ALA A 11 -11.97 -4.35 5.11
C ALA A 11 -12.19 -5.87 5.21
N ASP A 12 -11.41 -6.53 6.06
CA ASP A 12 -11.44 -7.99 6.26
C ASP A 12 -12.43 -8.42 7.37
N ASN A 13 -13.06 -7.44 8.05
CA ASN A 13 -13.92 -7.67 9.22
C ASN A 13 -13.23 -8.53 10.31
N ARG A 14 -11.95 -8.25 10.58
CA ARG A 14 -11.15 -8.93 11.60
C ARG A 14 -10.50 -7.93 12.58
N PRO A 15 -10.12 -8.35 13.79
CA PRO A 15 -9.42 -7.49 14.74
C PRO A 15 -8.11 -6.93 14.17
N ALA A 16 -7.80 -5.66 14.44
CA ALA A 16 -6.59 -5.01 13.92
C ALA A 16 -5.27 -5.62 14.44
N ASN A 17 -5.31 -6.28 15.59
CA ASN A 17 -4.17 -7.03 16.12
C ASN A 17 -3.91 -8.35 15.38
N GLU A 18 -4.86 -8.83 14.57
CA GLU A 18 -4.70 -10.01 13.71
C GLU A 18 -4.20 -9.62 12.32
N VAL A 19 -4.19 -8.32 11.97
CA VAL A 19 -3.60 -7.83 10.73
C VAL A 19 -2.09 -7.93 10.78
N GLU A 20 -1.52 -8.54 9.75
CA GLU A 20 -0.09 -8.78 9.61
C GLU A 20 0.67 -7.45 9.67
N ARG A 21 1.71 -7.40 10.52
CA ARG A 21 2.52 -6.19 10.67
C ARG A 21 3.28 -5.84 9.40
N ALA A 22 3.54 -6.80 8.53
CA ALA A 22 4.25 -6.59 7.27
C ALA A 22 3.53 -5.56 6.39
N ASP A 23 2.21 -5.66 6.25
CA ASP A 23 1.41 -4.80 5.39
C ASP A 23 1.42 -3.35 5.86
N ALA A 24 1.25 -3.13 7.16
CA ALA A 24 1.33 -1.80 7.74
C ALA A 24 2.75 -1.24 7.81
N SER A 25 3.77 -2.11 7.85
CA SER A 25 5.19 -1.70 7.80
C SER A 25 5.56 -1.19 6.41
N LEU A 26 5.09 -1.85 5.34
CA LEU A 26 5.30 -1.40 3.96
C LEU A 26 4.73 0.01 3.76
N ALA A 27 3.53 0.27 4.28
CA ALA A 27 2.94 1.60 4.25
C ALA A 27 3.73 2.65 5.04
N ALA A 28 4.19 2.28 6.24
CA ALA A 28 4.96 3.18 7.09
C ALA A 28 6.31 3.54 6.43
N LEU A 29 6.93 2.58 5.75
CA LEU A 29 8.16 2.81 4.98
C LEU A 29 7.92 3.80 3.84
N ALA A 30 6.87 3.59 3.03
CA ALA A 30 6.51 4.51 1.96
C ALA A 30 6.24 5.94 2.47
N ALA A 31 5.49 6.06 3.57
CA ALA A 31 5.26 7.34 4.25
C ALA A 31 6.56 8.01 4.68
N GLN A 32 7.47 7.26 5.29
CA GLN A 32 8.74 7.79 5.78
C GLN A 32 9.58 8.39 4.65
N TYR A 33 9.65 7.72 3.49
CA TYR A 33 10.43 8.20 2.35
C TYR A 33 9.85 9.48 1.74
N LEU A 34 8.52 9.60 1.70
CA LEU A 34 7.82 10.80 1.26
C LEU A 34 8.00 11.96 2.25
N ILE A 35 7.86 11.70 3.56
CA ILE A 35 8.04 12.70 4.63
C ILE A 35 9.48 13.22 4.64
N ALA A 36 10.47 12.33 4.49
CA ALA A 36 11.88 12.69 4.47
C ALA A 36 12.32 13.37 3.16
N GLY A 37 11.44 13.45 2.15
CA GLY A 37 11.79 13.97 0.82
C GLY A 37 12.82 13.12 0.07
N THR A 38 13.06 11.89 0.51
CA THR A 38 13.98 10.95 -0.14
C THR A 38 13.38 10.38 -1.43
N ALA A 39 12.05 10.36 -1.52
CA ALA A 39 11.31 10.09 -2.74
C ALA A 39 10.20 11.13 -2.91
N THR A 40 9.90 11.48 -4.17
CA THR A 40 8.76 12.34 -4.52
C THR A 40 7.51 11.54 -4.89
N GLU A 41 7.70 10.27 -5.24
CA GLU A 41 6.65 9.35 -5.65
C GLU A 41 7.00 7.93 -5.22
N VAL A 42 6.00 7.16 -4.83
CA VAL A 42 6.14 5.77 -4.39
C VAL A 42 5.12 4.88 -5.09
N TYR A 43 5.60 3.72 -5.54
CA TYR A 43 4.79 2.68 -6.17
C TYR A 43 4.79 1.46 -5.26
N ILE A 44 3.60 1.01 -4.89
CA ILE A 44 3.41 -0.10 -3.96
C ILE A 44 2.89 -1.28 -4.75
N TYR A 45 3.74 -2.28 -4.90
CA TYR A 45 3.41 -3.55 -5.53
C TYR A 45 3.11 -4.56 -4.42
N THR A 46 1.89 -5.07 -4.41
CA THR A 46 1.50 -6.18 -3.53
C THR A 46 0.39 -7.00 -4.17
N THR A 47 0.38 -8.30 -3.91
CA THR A 47 -0.73 -9.20 -4.26
C THR A 47 -1.89 -9.10 -3.28
N ASP A 48 -1.65 -8.54 -2.08
CA ASP A 48 -2.67 -8.27 -1.09
C ASP A 48 -3.34 -6.92 -1.40
N ILE A 49 -4.57 -7.00 -1.92
CA ILE A 49 -5.33 -5.83 -2.35
C ILE A 49 -5.72 -4.95 -1.15
N ALA A 50 -6.07 -5.54 0.00
CA ALA A 50 -6.46 -4.79 1.17
C ALA A 50 -5.28 -3.99 1.75
N ALA A 51 -4.08 -4.60 1.76
CA ALA A 51 -2.85 -3.92 2.12
C ALA A 51 -2.52 -2.74 1.17
N GLY A 52 -2.65 -2.96 -0.14
CA GLY A 52 -2.41 -1.95 -1.17
C GLY A 52 -3.37 -0.76 -1.04
N GLU A 53 -4.67 -1.02 -1.01
CA GLU A 53 -5.71 0.02 -0.90
C GLU A 53 -5.67 0.72 0.47
N GLY A 54 -5.40 0.00 1.55
CA GLY A 54 -5.24 0.59 2.88
C GLY A 54 -4.06 1.54 2.95
N THR A 55 -2.94 1.17 2.32
CA THR A 55 -1.77 2.05 2.25
C THR A 55 -2.07 3.32 1.47
N LYS A 56 -2.64 3.18 0.26
CA LYS A 56 -3.04 4.32 -0.58
C LYS A 56 -4.00 5.23 0.18
N THR A 57 -5.02 4.68 0.82
CA THR A 57 -6.03 5.44 1.57
C THR A 57 -5.39 6.28 2.69
N VAL A 58 -4.49 5.68 3.46
CA VAL A 58 -3.82 6.39 4.56
C VAL A 58 -2.87 7.47 4.05
N LEU A 59 -2.09 7.19 3.00
CA LEU A 59 -1.17 8.17 2.42
C LEU A 59 -1.90 9.33 1.73
N VAL A 60 -3.00 9.05 1.02
CA VAL A 60 -3.88 10.08 0.44
C VAL A 60 -4.44 10.96 1.55
N SER A 61 -4.92 10.37 2.65
CA SER A 61 -5.42 11.11 3.82
C SER A 61 -4.33 11.96 4.50
N GLY A 62 -3.07 11.55 4.36
CA GLY A 62 -1.89 12.29 4.81
C GLY A 62 -1.41 13.40 3.86
N GLY A 63 -2.11 13.65 2.74
CA GLY A 63 -1.77 14.69 1.77
C GLY A 63 -0.87 14.22 0.61
N TYR A 64 -0.56 12.93 0.53
CA TYR A 64 0.34 12.37 -0.49
C TYR A 64 -0.40 11.78 -1.71
N GLY A 65 -1.65 12.18 -1.96
CA GLY A 65 -2.48 11.54 -2.99
C GLY A 65 -1.93 11.63 -4.42
N GLY A 66 -1.13 12.65 -4.73
CA GLY A 66 -0.42 12.78 -6.02
C GLY A 66 0.93 12.06 -6.07
N SER A 67 1.37 11.45 -4.97
CA SER A 67 2.70 10.85 -4.81
C SER A 67 2.66 9.36 -4.50
N VAL A 68 1.47 8.73 -4.47
CA VAL A 68 1.31 7.31 -4.15
C VAL A 68 0.48 6.60 -5.22
N THR A 69 1.02 5.50 -5.73
CA THR A 69 0.32 4.59 -6.64
C THR A 69 0.34 3.18 -6.07
N PHE A 70 -0.83 2.56 -5.92
CA PHE A 70 -0.95 1.13 -5.66
C PHE A 70 -1.04 0.40 -7.00
N VAL A 71 -0.22 -0.63 -7.17
CA VAL A 71 -0.24 -1.54 -8.31
C VAL A 71 -0.54 -2.96 -7.82
N ASN A 72 -1.60 -3.56 -8.35
CA ASN A 72 -1.93 -4.95 -8.07
C ASN A 72 -0.83 -5.85 -8.67
N GLY A 73 -0.12 -6.56 -7.79
CA GLY A 73 1.03 -7.38 -8.18
C GLY A 73 0.69 -8.53 -9.13
N PHE A 74 -0.51 -9.12 -9.03
CA PHE A 74 -0.92 -10.17 -9.96
C PHE A 74 -1.11 -9.61 -11.37
N ARG A 75 -1.83 -8.49 -11.49
CA ARG A 75 -2.04 -7.83 -12.79
C ARG A 75 -0.73 -7.36 -13.42
N PHE A 76 0.18 -6.83 -12.61
CA PHE A 76 1.49 -6.42 -13.09
C PHE A 76 2.27 -7.59 -13.73
N ILE A 77 2.23 -8.78 -13.12
CA ILE A 77 2.88 -9.97 -13.66
C ILE A 77 2.19 -10.42 -14.96
N GLU A 78 0.85 -10.41 -15.00
CA GLU A 78 0.09 -10.75 -16.21
C GLU A 78 0.43 -9.82 -17.38
N ASP A 79 0.44 -8.51 -17.14
CA ASP A 79 0.77 -7.49 -18.14
C ASP A 79 2.22 -7.64 -18.64
N LEU A 80 3.17 -7.93 -17.74
CA LEU A 80 4.57 -8.15 -18.09
C LEU A 80 4.74 -9.37 -19.01
N VAL A 81 4.03 -10.46 -18.75
CA VAL A 81 4.10 -11.67 -19.58
C VAL A 81 3.41 -11.46 -20.93
N ALA A 82 2.24 -10.82 -20.93
CA ALA A 82 1.48 -10.54 -22.15
C ALA A 82 2.20 -9.55 -23.09
N GLY A 83 2.89 -8.55 -22.54
CA GLY A 83 3.66 -7.57 -23.31
C GLY A 83 4.98 -8.08 -23.88
N ASN A 84 5.39 -9.30 -23.49
CA ASN A 84 6.62 -9.94 -23.94
C ASN A 84 6.36 -11.09 -24.96
N SER A 85 5.14 -11.11 -25.52
CA SER A 85 4.64 -12.09 -26.50
C SER A 85 4.54 -11.51 -27.91
#